data_AF-A0A6L6CDZ1-F1
#
_entry.id   AF-A0A6L6CDZ1-F1
#
_cell.length_a   1.000
_cell.length_b   1.000
_cell.length_c   1.000
_cell.angle_alpha   90.00
_cell.angle_beta   90.00
_cell.angle_gamma   90.00
#
_symmetry.space_group_name_H-M   'P 1'
#
loop_
_entity.id
_entity.type
_entity.pdbx_description
1 polymer ?
#
loop_
_entity_poly.entity_id
_entity_poly.type
_entity_poly.pdbx_seq_one_letter_code
_entity_poly.pdbx_strand_id
1 'polypeptide(L)'
;MGQRILQRRLSSASARLKELQKELLVVKDQMSHLVDDAEDLSLRALVSETPLADQEYREAKRHADTIVKHHDQLVLEIGEVQAKIDDLLDRMKESTR
;
A
#
# COMPACT_ATOMS: atom_id res chain seq x y z
N MET A 1 -16.32 -12.05 29.98
CA MET A 1 -15.33 -12.73 29.09
C MET A 1 -15.31 -12.15 27.67
N GLY A 2 -16.46 -11.91 27.03
CA GLY A 2 -16.53 -11.39 25.65
C GLY A 2 -15.86 -10.02 25.42
N GLN A 3 -16.08 -9.05 26.31
CA GLN A 3 -15.55 -7.69 26.17
C GLN A 3 -14.00 -7.63 26.14
N ARG A 4 -13.32 -8.41 26.99
CA ARG A 4 -11.85 -8.48 27.02
C ARG A 4 -11.28 -9.07 25.71
N ILE A 5 -11.99 -10.01 25.10
CA ILE A 5 -11.60 -10.60 23.81
C ILE A 5 -11.79 -9.58 22.68
N LEU A 6 -12.90 -8.83 22.67
CA LEU A 6 -13.14 -7.75 21.71
C LEU A 6 -12.08 -6.66 21.80
N GLN A 7 -11.75 -6.21 23.03
CA GLN A 7 -10.70 -5.22 23.25
C GLN A 7 -9.33 -5.71 22.74
N ARG A 8 -8.97 -6.97 23.01
CA ARG A 8 -7.70 -7.53 22.50
C ARG A 8 -7.66 -7.56 20.96
N ARG A 9 -8.78 -7.93 20.32
CA ARG A 9 -8.89 -7.93 18.86
C ARG A 9 -8.78 -6.52 18.28
N LEU A 10 -9.44 -5.55 18.91
CA LEU A 10 -9.37 -4.14 18.53
C LEU A 10 -7.93 -3.62 18.63
N SER A 11 -7.25 -3.83 19.76
CA SER A 11 -5.85 -3.42 19.93
C SER A 11 -4.92 -4.05 18.89
N SER A 12 -5.13 -5.34 18.57
CA SER A 12 -4.36 -6.02 17.51
C SER A 12 -4.64 -5.44 16.12
N ALA A 13 -5.89 -5.12 15.80
CA ALA A 13 -6.26 -4.54 14.51
C ALA A 13 -5.70 -3.12 14.37
N SER A 14 -5.78 -2.29 15.41
CA SER A 14 -5.20 -0.96 15.44
C SER A 14 -3.67 -0.99 15.31
N ALA A 15 -2.99 -1.95 15.94
CA ALA A 15 -1.55 -2.13 15.77
C ALA A 15 -1.20 -2.50 14.33
N ARG A 16 -1.95 -3.44 13.71
CA ARG A 16 -1.75 -3.80 12.30
C ARG A 16 -1.99 -2.61 11.37
N LEU A 17 -3.05 -1.83 11.60
CA LEU A 17 -3.33 -0.61 10.82
C LEU A 17 -2.16 0.37 10.88
N LYS A 18 -1.58 0.58 12.07
CA LYS A 18 -0.43 1.48 12.24
C LYS A 18 0.80 1.00 11.46
N GLU A 19 1.09 -0.29 11.45
CA GLU A 19 2.21 -0.82 10.67
C GLU A 19 1.96 -0.71 9.16
N LEU A 20 0.76 -1.03 8.68
CA LEU A 20 0.40 -0.86 7.27
C LEU A 20 0.47 0.61 6.82
N GLN A 21 0.07 1.56 7.66
CA GLN A 21 0.17 2.99 7.33
C GLN A 21 1.64 3.46 7.23
N LYS A 22 2.54 2.93 8.06
CA LYS A 22 3.98 3.21 7.94
C LYS A 22 4.56 2.61 6.66
N GLU A 23 4.19 1.36 6.36
CA GLU A 23 4.61 0.68 5.14
C GLU A 23 4.14 1.44 3.91
N LEU A 24 2.87 1.85 3.88
CA LEU A 24 2.32 2.67 2.80
C LEU A 24 3.10 3.97 2.60
N LEU A 25 3.56 4.61 3.68
CA LEU A 25 4.35 5.85 3.57
C LEU A 25 5.70 5.58 2.88
N VAL A 26 6.38 4.50 3.25
CA VAL A 26 7.64 4.10 2.61
C VAL A 26 7.42 3.71 1.14
N VAL A 27 6.38 2.93 0.87
CA VAL A 27 6.04 2.49 -0.48
C VAL A 27 5.66 3.67 -1.38
N LYS A 28 4.97 4.69 -0.86
CA LYS A 28 4.66 5.92 -1.61
C LYS A 28 5.91 6.66 -2.06
N ASP A 29 6.90 6.78 -1.17
CA ASP A 29 8.19 7.42 -1.47
C ASP A 29 8.97 6.64 -2.53
N GLN A 30 9.05 5.31 -2.37
CA GLN A 30 9.67 4.44 -3.37
C GLN A 30 8.94 4.48 -4.71
N MET A 31 7.60 4.52 -4.68
CA MET A 31 6.77 4.58 -5.88
C MET A 31 7.01 5.86 -6.67
N SER A 32 7.08 7.03 -6.02
CA SER A 32 7.39 8.27 -6.76
C SER A 32 8.73 8.17 -7.48
N HIS A 33 9.77 7.66 -6.82
CA HIS A 33 11.08 7.52 -7.45
C HIS A 33 11.08 6.56 -8.66
N LEU A 34 10.40 5.42 -8.54
CA LEU A 34 10.37 4.42 -9.62
C LEU A 34 9.50 4.84 -10.80
N VAL A 35 8.40 5.56 -10.54
CA VAL A 35 7.55 6.11 -11.60
C VAL A 35 8.28 7.22 -12.34
N ASP A 36 8.89 8.16 -11.62
CA ASP A 36 9.67 9.25 -12.21
C ASP A 36 10.82 8.72 -13.09
N ASP A 37 11.58 7.72 -12.61
CA ASP A 37 12.67 7.09 -13.38
C ASP A 37 12.16 6.40 -14.66
N ALA A 38 11.01 5.70 -14.58
CA ALA A 38 10.41 5.07 -15.74
C ALA A 38 9.92 6.11 -16.77
N GLU A 39 9.43 7.26 -16.34
CA GLU A 39 9.04 8.38 -17.20
C GLU A 39 10.25 9.00 -17.91
N ASP A 40 11.34 9.26 -17.18
CA ASP A 40 12.59 9.77 -17.74
C ASP A 40 13.19 8.82 -18.79
N LEU A 41 13.22 7.52 -18.50
CA LEU A 41 13.68 6.51 -19.45
C LEU A 41 12.75 6.36 -20.65
N SER A 42 11.43 6.56 -20.46
CA SER A 42 10.47 6.60 -21.57
C SER A 42 10.80 7.73 -22.53
N LEU A 43 11.11 8.93 -22.03
CA LEU A 43 11.51 10.07 -22.86
C LEU A 43 12.82 9.77 -23.59
N ARG A 44 13.81 9.20 -22.91
CA ARG A 44 15.09 8.83 -23.53
C ARG A 44 14.93 7.79 -24.64
N ALA A 45 14.11 6.75 -24.41
CA ALA A 45 13.85 5.70 -25.40
C ALA A 45 13.22 6.28 -26.67
N LEU A 46 12.23 7.17 -26.52
CA LEU A 46 11.58 7.85 -27.64
C LEU A 46 12.53 8.76 -28.43
N VAL A 47 13.44 9.46 -27.75
CA VAL A 47 14.37 10.40 -28.40
C VAL A 47 15.54 9.68 -29.07
N SER A 48 16.03 8.60 -28.46
CA SER A 48 17.26 7.93 -28.91
C SER A 48 16.99 6.84 -29.93
N GLU A 49 15.78 6.27 -29.95
CA GLU A 49 15.36 5.17 -30.84
C GLU A 49 16.36 3.99 -30.87
N THR A 50 17.04 3.74 -29.74
CA THR A 50 18.02 2.66 -29.62
C THR A 50 17.43 1.44 -28.90
N PRO A 51 17.80 0.21 -29.31
CA PRO A 51 17.36 -1.00 -28.60
C PRO A 51 17.75 -1.04 -27.12
N LEU A 52 18.88 -0.42 -26.76
CA LEU A 52 19.34 -0.35 -25.37
C LEU A 52 18.41 0.54 -24.52
N ALA A 53 18.06 1.74 -25.00
CA ALA A 53 17.17 2.65 -24.28
C ALA A 53 15.76 2.04 -24.12
N ASP A 54 15.27 1.30 -25.12
CA ASP A 54 14.02 0.55 -25.04
C ASP A 54 14.06 -0.54 -23.96
N GLN A 55 15.20 -1.22 -23.81
CA GLN A 55 15.37 -2.25 -22.78
C GLN A 55 15.35 -1.63 -21.37
N GLU A 56 16.11 -0.56 -21.15
CA GLU A 56 16.16 0.17 -19.88
C GLU A 56 14.77 0.67 -19.46
N TYR A 57 14.04 1.28 -20.40
CA TYR A 57 12.65 1.69 -20.16
C TYR A 57 11.75 0.52 -19.74
N ARG A 58 11.83 -0.62 -20.44
CA ARG A 58 11.00 -1.80 -20.11
C ARG A 58 11.33 -2.36 -18.72
N GLU A 59 12.59 -2.29 -18.30
CA GLU A 59 13.02 -2.69 -16.96
C GLU A 59 12.45 -1.76 -15.89
N ALA A 60 12.66 -0.45 -16.03
CA ALA A 60 12.13 0.54 -15.11
C ALA A 60 10.59 0.50 -15.02
N LYS A 61 9.91 0.38 -16.17
CA LYS A 61 8.45 0.23 -16.21
C LYS A 61 7.95 -0.98 -15.42
N ARG A 62 8.63 -2.13 -15.51
CA ARG A 62 8.23 -3.32 -14.72
C ARG A 62 8.37 -3.08 -13.22
N HIS A 63 9.39 -2.33 -12.80
CA HIS A 63 9.55 -1.96 -11.40
C HIS A 63 8.46 -0.98 -10.96
N ALA A 64 8.16 0.06 -11.74
CA ALA A 64 7.06 0.99 -11.52
C ALA A 64 5.70 0.26 -11.41
N ASP A 65 5.39 -0.62 -12.36
CA ASP A 65 4.15 -1.41 -12.35
C ASP A 65 4.04 -2.31 -11.11
N THR A 66 5.17 -2.85 -10.63
CA THR A 66 5.19 -3.71 -9.45
C THR A 66 4.93 -2.92 -8.17
N ILE A 67 5.57 -1.76 -8.01
CA ILE A 67 5.40 -0.92 -6.81
C ILE A 67 4.01 -0.29 -6.76
N VAL A 68 3.43 0.08 -7.90
CA VAL A 68 2.04 0.57 -8.00
C VAL A 68 1.06 -0.51 -7.53
N LYS A 69 1.22 -1.75 -8.00
CA LYS A 69 0.37 -2.87 -7.53
C LYS A 69 0.50 -3.10 -6.04
N HIS A 70 1.71 -3.01 -5.49
CA HIS A 70 1.94 -3.17 -4.06
C HIS A 70 1.31 -2.03 -3.24
N HIS A 71 1.45 -0.78 -3.69
CA HIS A 71 0.76 0.37 -3.13
C HIS A 71 -0.76 0.15 -3.07
N ASP A 72 -1.36 -0.30 -4.17
CA ASP A 72 -2.80 -0.51 -4.25
C ASP A 72 -3.27 -1.62 -3.32
N GLN A 73 -2.50 -2.71 -3.20
CA GLN A 73 -2.76 -3.78 -2.23
C GLN A 73 -2.72 -3.27 -0.78
N LEU A 74 -1.76 -2.42 -0.43
CA LEU A 74 -1.67 -1.84 0.91
C LEU A 74 -2.87 -0.92 1.22
N VAL A 75 -3.29 -0.11 0.24
CA VAL A 75 -4.48 0.74 0.37
C VAL A 75 -5.74 -0.09 0.61
N LEU A 76 -5.90 -1.19 -0.12
CA LEU A 76 -7.01 -2.13 0.07
C LEU A 76 -6.97 -2.78 1.46
N GLU A 77 -5.82 -3.33 1.88
CA GLU A 77 -5.67 -3.97 3.20
C GLU A 77 -5.95 -2.99 4.35
N ILE A 78 -5.50 -1.74 4.22
CA ILE A 78 -5.80 -0.67 5.18
C ILE A 78 -7.32 -0.46 5.29
N GLY A 79 -8.02 -0.36 4.15
CA GLY A 79 -9.47 -0.19 4.13
C GLY A 79 -10.21 -1.35 4.80
N GLU A 80 -9.78 -2.59 4.55
CA GLU A 80 -10.35 -3.79 5.19
C GLU A 80 -10.12 -3.79 6.71
N VAL A 81 -8.91 -3.43 7.17
CA VAL A 81 -8.60 -3.36 8.60
C VAL A 81 -9.38 -2.24 9.29
N GLN A 82 -9.57 -1.09 8.63
CA GLN A 82 -10.41 -0.01 9.14
C GLN A 82 -11.87 -0.45 9.31
N ALA A 83 -12.46 -1.07 8.29
CA ALA A 83 -13.82 -1.60 8.37
C ALA A 83 -13.99 -2.62 9.50
N LYS A 84 -12.96 -3.46 9.72
CA LYS A 84 -12.94 -4.42 10.83
C LYS A 84 -12.84 -3.75 12.20
N ILE A 85 -12.09 -2.65 12.31
CA ILE A 85 -12.02 -1.85 13.54
C ILE A 85 -13.40 -1.27 13.86
N ASP A 86 -14.09 -0.73 12.86
CA ASP A 86 -15.43 -0.16 13.02
C ASP A 86 -16.44 -1.22 13.49
N ASP A 87 -16.47 -2.40 12.85
CA ASP A 87 -17.31 -3.53 13.29
C ASP A 87 -17.00 -3.96 14.74
N LEU A 88 -15.72 -4.02 15.13
CA LEU A 88 -15.33 -4.35 16.50
C LEU A 88 -15.79 -3.28 17.51
N LEU A 89 -15.71 -2.01 17.14
CA LEU A 89 -16.17 -0.90 17.97
C LEU A 89 -17.69 -0.93 18.15
N ASP A 90 -18.46 -1.23 17.10
CA ASP A 90 -19.91 -1.32 17.18
C ASP A 90 -20.37 -2.49 18.06
N ARG A 91 -19.76 -3.67 17.91
CA ARG A 91 -20.01 -4.81 18.83
C ARG A 91 -19.67 -4.50 20.28
N MET A 92 -18.64 -3.68 20.53
CA MET A 92 -18.31 -3.25 21.89
C MET A 92 -19.37 -2.31 22.47
N LYS A 93 -19.94 -1.40 21.66
CA LYS A 93 -21.06 -0.53 22.08
C LYS A 93 -22.29 -1.35 22.41
N GLU A 94 -22.62 -2.35 21.58
CA GLU A 94 -23.75 -3.27 21.80
C GLU A 94 -23.57 -4.09 23.08
N SER A 95 -22.36 -4.64 23.31
CA SER A 95 -22.07 -5.45 24.50
C SER A 95 -22.05 -4.66 25.81
N THR A 96 -22.03 -3.32 25.76
CA THR A 96 -22.00 -2.44 26.95
C THR A 96 -23.39 -1.90 27.31
N ARG A 97 -24.39 -2.05 26.43
CA ARG A 97 -25.80 -1.74 26.69
C ARG A 97 -26.49 -2.91 27.39
#